data_AF-A0A2Z5XAN3-F1
#
_entry.id   AF-A0A2Z5XAN3-F1
#
_cell.length_a   1.000
_cell.length_b   1.000
_cell.length_c   1.000
_cell.angle_alpha   90.00
_cell.angle_beta   90.00
_cell.angle_gamma   90.00
#
_symmetry.space_group_name_H-M   'P 1'
#
loop_
_entity.id
_entity.type
_entity.pdbx_description
1 polymer ?
#
loop_
_entity_poly.entity_id
_entity_poly.type
_entity_poly.pdbx_seq_one_letter_code
_entity_poly.pdbx_strand_id
1 'polypeptide(L)'
;KRSYPDTEVRQCIPCGPGNRGNCFGPNICCGEDLGCYIGTPETLRCVEENYLPSPCEAGGKPCSSGGRCAAPGVCCNDDNCTMDPSCLDEDGERQRVSTDQNMTQMDGSASDLLL
;
A
#
# COMPACT_ATOMS: atom_id res chain seq x y z
N LYS A 1 -8.72 2.22 -34.34
CA LYS A 1 -8.23 2.60 -32.99
C LYS A 1 -7.79 1.31 -32.30
N ARG A 2 -6.49 1.02 -32.24
CA ARG A 2 -6.00 -0.16 -31.53
C ARG A 2 -5.90 0.25 -30.05
N SER A 3 -6.78 -0.27 -29.20
CA SER A 3 -6.56 -0.19 -27.76
C SER A 3 -5.27 -0.97 -27.48
N TYR A 4 -4.28 -0.31 -26.90
CA TYR A 4 -3.13 -0.98 -26.34
C TYR A 4 -3.65 -2.02 -25.34
N PRO A 5 -3.10 -3.25 -25.30
CA PRO A 5 -3.38 -4.12 -24.17
C PRO A 5 -2.98 -3.36 -22.91
N ASP A 6 -3.84 -3.42 -21.90
CA ASP A 6 -3.57 -2.97 -20.54
C ASP A 6 -2.19 -3.52 -20.16
N THR A 7 -1.17 -2.68 -20.29
CA THR A 7 0.20 -3.09 -20.04
C THR A 7 0.26 -3.05 -18.54
N GLU A 8 0.14 -4.21 -17.91
CA GLU A 8 0.10 -4.36 -16.47
C GLU A 8 1.19 -3.48 -15.86
N VAL A 9 0.78 -2.38 -15.22
CA VAL A 9 1.73 -1.38 -14.70
C VAL A 9 2.41 -2.01 -13.51
N ARG A 10 3.71 -2.28 -13.64
CA ARG A 10 4.49 -2.92 -12.57
C ARG A 10 4.65 -1.98 -11.39
N GLN A 11 4.90 -2.52 -10.20
CA GLN A 11 5.39 -1.71 -9.10
C GLN A 11 6.81 -1.19 -9.40
N CYS A 12 7.10 0.03 -8.97
CA CYS A 12 8.44 0.58 -9.06
C CYS A 12 9.43 -0.18 -8.18
N ILE A 13 10.71 -0.15 -8.55
CA ILE A 13 11.83 -0.88 -7.95
C ILE A 13 11.82 -0.71 -6.42
N PRO A 14 12.05 -1.79 -5.67
CA PRO A 14 12.17 -1.70 -4.23
C PRO A 14 13.51 -1.07 -3.81
N CYS A 15 13.50 -0.33 -2.71
CA CYS A 15 14.61 0.49 -2.24
C CYS A 15 14.71 0.49 -0.70
N GLY A 16 15.75 1.17 -0.17
CA GLY A 16 15.96 1.32 1.27
C GLY A 16 16.38 0.04 2.01
N PRO A 17 16.50 0.12 3.35
CA PRO A 17 17.01 -0.97 4.19
C PRO A 17 16.15 -2.24 4.08
N GLY A 18 16.75 -3.30 3.55
CA GLY A 18 16.08 -4.59 3.35
C GLY A 18 15.08 -4.61 2.20
N ASN A 19 15.14 -3.66 1.25
CA ASN A 19 14.20 -3.53 0.14
C ASN A 19 12.74 -3.41 0.61
N ARG A 20 12.52 -2.75 1.75
CA ARG A 20 11.21 -2.59 2.39
C ARG A 20 10.48 -1.30 1.98
N GLY A 21 11.09 -0.51 1.10
CA GLY A 21 10.44 0.65 0.47
C GLY A 21 10.31 0.45 -1.03
N ASN A 22 9.60 1.37 -1.67
CA ASN A 22 9.47 1.47 -3.12
C ASN A 22 9.88 2.87 -3.58
N CYS A 23 10.38 2.96 -4.81
CA CYS A 23 10.72 4.22 -5.43
C CYS A 23 9.46 5.00 -5.81
N PHE A 24 9.38 6.25 -5.36
CA PHE A 24 8.32 7.19 -5.76
C PHE A 24 8.83 8.17 -6.81
N GLY A 25 10.14 8.38 -6.89
CA GLY A 25 10.85 9.19 -7.88
C GLY A 25 12.34 8.86 -7.88
N PRO A 26 13.16 9.47 -8.76
CA PRO A 26 14.58 9.12 -8.90
C PRO A 26 15.40 9.37 -7.63
N ASN A 27 14.93 10.25 -6.75
CA ASN A 27 15.57 10.61 -5.48
C ASN A 27 14.65 10.39 -4.28
N ILE A 28 13.61 9.57 -4.40
CA ILE A 28 12.59 9.37 -3.35
C ILE A 28 12.34 7.88 -3.15
N CYS A 29 12.60 7.40 -1.94
CA CYS A 29 12.32 6.03 -1.51
C CYS A 29 11.46 6.07 -0.25
N CYS A 30 10.31 5.41 -0.25
CA CYS A 30 9.41 5.39 0.90
C CYS A 30 8.87 3.99 1.20
N GLY A 31 8.55 3.74 2.46
CA GLY A 31 7.85 2.53 2.88
C GLY A 31 7.15 2.74 4.22
N GLU A 32 6.11 1.96 4.47
CA GLU A 32 5.23 2.10 5.63
C GLU A 32 6.01 2.10 6.96
N ASP A 33 6.97 1.18 7.11
CA ASP A 33 7.82 1.03 8.31
C ASP A 33 9.11 1.90 8.29
N LEU A 34 9.42 2.53 7.15
CA LEU A 34 10.67 3.26 6.93
C LEU A 34 10.47 4.78 7.00
N GLY A 35 9.26 5.27 6.73
CA GLY A 35 9.04 6.65 6.36
C GLY A 35 9.54 6.93 4.94
N CYS A 36 10.09 8.12 4.71
CA CYS A 36 10.58 8.54 3.40
C CYS A 36 12.03 9.04 3.47
N TYR A 37 12.84 8.55 2.55
CA TYR A 37 14.20 8.96 2.27
C TYR A 37 14.22 9.82 1.01
N ILE A 38 14.78 11.02 1.10
CA ILE A 38 14.83 11.98 -0.01
C ILE A 38 16.28 12.41 -0.22
N GLY A 39 16.85 12.07 -1.38
CA GLY A 39 18.23 12.42 -1.74
C GLY A 39 19.30 11.77 -0.84
N THR A 40 19.00 10.65 -0.21
CA THR A 40 19.93 9.89 0.64
C THR A 40 20.45 8.64 -0.09
N PRO A 41 21.47 7.94 0.44
CA PRO A 41 22.02 6.75 -0.22
C PRO A 41 20.99 5.64 -0.50
N GLU A 42 19.93 5.56 0.30
CA GLU A 42 18.81 4.63 0.15
C GLU A 42 18.04 4.81 -1.17
N THR A 43 18.11 5.99 -1.78
CA THR A 43 17.41 6.33 -3.03
C THR A 43 18.23 6.05 -4.28
N LEU A 44 19.51 5.69 -4.16
CA LEU A 44 20.40 5.50 -5.32
C LEU A 44 19.88 4.46 -6.32
N ARG A 45 19.16 3.43 -5.85
CA ARG A 45 18.53 2.43 -6.70
C ARG A 45 17.37 3.00 -7.55
N CYS A 46 16.72 4.06 -7.08
CA CYS A 46 15.57 4.63 -7.79
C CYS A 46 15.94 5.30 -9.11
N VAL A 47 17.21 5.66 -9.31
CA VAL A 47 17.68 6.17 -10.59
C VAL A 47 17.61 5.10 -11.69
N GLU A 48 17.68 3.81 -11.32
CA GLU A 48 17.55 2.66 -12.23
C GLU A 48 16.21 2.68 -13.00
N GLU A 49 15.14 3.21 -12.38
CA GLU A 49 13.82 3.33 -13.03
C GLU A 49 13.86 4.13 -14.33
N ASN A 50 14.72 5.15 -14.43
CA ASN A 50 14.83 6.00 -15.63
C ASN A 50 15.33 5.23 -16.86
N TYR A 51 15.93 4.05 -16.65
CA TYR A 51 16.49 3.22 -17.71
C TYR A 51 15.57 2.05 -18.07
N LEU A 52 14.47 1.85 -17.34
CA LEU A 52 13.51 0.80 -17.64
C LEU A 52 12.46 1.30 -18.64
N PRO A 53 12.26 0.59 -19.77
CA PRO A 53 11.31 1.02 -20.81
C PRO A 53 9.85 0.76 -20.42
N SER A 54 9.59 -0.07 -19.40
CA SER A 54 8.24 -0.36 -18.91
C SER A 54 7.83 0.67 -17.85
N PRO A 55 6.63 1.25 -17.94
CA PRO A 55 6.13 2.16 -16.92
C PRO A 55 5.94 1.43 -15.59
N CYS A 56 6.12 2.14 -14.49
CA CYS A 56 5.82 1.66 -13.15
C CYS A 56 4.95 2.65 -12.39
N GLU A 57 4.31 2.16 -11.34
CA GLU A 57 3.58 2.98 -10.38
C GLU A 57 4.07 2.67 -8.97
N ALA A 58 4.27 3.71 -8.17
CA ALA A 58 4.65 3.55 -6.77
C ALA A 58 3.47 2.96 -5.96
N GLY A 59 3.76 2.33 -4.83
CA GLY A 59 2.73 1.71 -3.97
C GLY A 59 1.76 2.72 -3.33
N GLY A 60 0.80 2.21 -2.55
CA GLY A 60 -0.13 3.03 -1.76
C GLY A 60 -1.47 3.33 -2.43
N LYS A 61 -2.29 4.17 -1.78
CA LYS A 61 -3.53 4.73 -2.34
C LYS A 61 -3.25 6.12 -2.92
N PRO A 62 -4.00 6.58 -3.92
CA PRO A 62 -3.86 7.94 -4.43
C PRO A 62 -4.19 8.96 -3.32
N CYS A 63 -3.45 10.06 -3.32
CA CYS A 63 -3.64 11.19 -2.41
C CYS A 63 -3.61 12.52 -3.19
N SER A 64 -3.53 13.64 -2.47
CA SER A 64 -3.58 14.97 -3.06
C SER A 64 -2.53 15.16 -4.17
N SER A 65 -2.81 16.06 -5.12
CA SER A 65 -1.85 16.50 -6.16
C SER A 65 -1.34 15.41 -7.11
N GLY A 66 -2.09 14.32 -7.29
CA GLY A 66 -1.67 13.20 -8.15
C GLY A 66 -0.55 12.35 -7.55
N GLY A 67 -0.27 12.51 -6.26
CA GLY A 67 0.66 11.66 -5.52
C GLY A 67 0.00 10.37 -5.03
N ARG A 68 0.80 9.57 -4.32
CA ARG A 68 0.37 8.33 -3.66
C ARG A 68 0.91 8.28 -2.23
N CYS A 69 0.16 7.66 -1.33
CA CYS A 69 0.54 7.52 0.06
C CYS A 69 1.76 6.61 0.18
N ALA A 70 2.85 7.19 0.67
CA ALA A 70 4.16 6.58 0.64
C ALA A 70 4.59 6.03 2.02
N ALA A 71 4.06 6.65 3.08
CA ALA A 71 4.19 6.25 4.47
C ALA A 71 3.00 6.85 5.26
N PRO A 72 2.78 6.46 6.53
CA PRO A 72 1.68 6.99 7.33
C PRO A 72 1.68 8.52 7.40
N GLY A 73 0.63 9.13 6.86
CA GLY A 73 0.46 10.59 6.81
C GLY A 73 1.33 11.32 5.77
N VAL A 74 2.00 10.60 4.86
CA VAL A 74 2.89 11.18 3.84
C VAL A 74 2.39 10.83 2.43
N CYS A 75 2.14 11.86 1.63
CA CYS A 75 1.79 11.78 0.21
C CYS A 75 2.99 12.18 -0.65
N CYS A 76 3.42 11.33 -1.57
CA CYS A 76 4.54 11.62 -2.48
C CYS A 76 4.15 11.52 -3.94
N ASN A 77 4.71 12.40 -4.76
CA ASN A 77 4.81 12.22 -6.21
C ASN A 77 6.27 11.95 -6.60
N ASP A 78 6.58 12.04 -7.89
CA ASP A 78 7.92 11.79 -8.44
C ASP A 78 8.96 12.87 -8.08
N ASP A 79 8.51 14.03 -7.62
CA ASP A 79 9.35 15.19 -7.33
C ASP A 79 9.47 15.50 -5.83
N ASN A 80 8.39 15.33 -5.06
CA ASN A 80 8.32 15.75 -3.66
C ASN A 80 7.35 14.92 -2.82
N CYS A 81 7.45 15.11 -1.51
CA CYS A 81 6.54 14.55 -0.52
C CYS A 81 5.97 15.66 0.35
N THR A 82 4.70 15.51 0.71
CA THR A 82 3.98 16.42 1.61
C THR A 82 3.23 15.62 2.66
N MET A 83 2.98 16.24 3.82
CA MET A 83 2.12 15.62 4.82
C MET A 83 0.66 15.69 4.34
N ASP A 84 -0.02 14.55 4.31
CA ASP A 84 -1.43 14.46 3.91
C ASP A 84 -2.15 13.53 4.90
N PRO A 85 -3.15 14.04 5.65
CA PRO A 85 -3.90 13.24 6.61
C PRO A 85 -4.70 12.11 5.95
N SER A 86 -5.00 12.21 4.66
CA SER A 86 -5.64 11.11 3.93
C SER A 86 -4.76 9.85 3.87
N CYS A 87 -3.45 10.00 4.03
CA CYS A 87 -2.48 8.91 4.10
C CYS A 87 -2.27 8.34 5.50
N LEU A 88 -2.97 8.86 6.51
CA LEU A 88 -3.06 8.16 7.79
C LEU A 88 -4.02 6.98 7.64
N ASP A 89 -3.68 5.87 8.28
CA ASP A 89 -4.59 4.74 8.37
C ASP A 89 -5.73 5.08 9.33
N GLU A 90 -6.93 5.29 8.79
CA GLU A 90 -8.16 5.22 9.58
C GLU A 90 -8.73 3.78 9.64
N ASP A 91 -8.03 2.79 9.06
CA ASP A 91 -8.60 1.45 8.80
C ASP A 91 -7.59 0.28 8.94
N GLY A 92 -6.74 0.32 9.97
CA GLY A 92 -5.98 -0.86 10.43
C GLY A 92 -6.83 -1.97 11.08
N GLU A 93 -8.16 -1.80 11.17
CA GLU A 93 -9.05 -2.66 11.97
C GLU A 93 -10.18 -3.36 11.20
N ARG A 94 -10.36 -3.14 9.89
CA ARG A 94 -11.46 -3.79 9.13
C ARG A 94 -11.10 -5.05 8.34
N GLN A 95 -9.83 -5.47 8.32
CA GLN A 95 -9.40 -6.70 7.64
C GLN A 95 -9.02 -7.85 8.60
N ARG A 96 -9.65 -7.95 9.77
CA ARG A 96 -9.62 -9.17 10.62
C ARG A 96 -10.99 -9.63 11.14
N VAL A 97 -12.07 -9.33 10.42
CA VAL A 97 -13.36 -9.98 10.69
C VAL A 97 -13.89 -10.58 9.41
N SER A 98 -13.40 -11.78 9.08
CA SER A 98 -14.15 -12.87 8.44
C SER A 98 -13.24 -14.07 8.21
N THR A 99 -13.09 -14.94 9.21
CA THR A 99 -13.11 -16.41 9.06
C THR A 99 -13.28 -17.02 10.45
N ASP A 100 -14.50 -16.97 10.99
CA ASP A 100 -15.00 -18.01 11.90
C ASP A 100 -16.54 -17.87 12.00
N GLN A 101 -17.21 -18.19 10.89
CA GLN A 101 -18.59 -18.67 10.96
C GLN A 101 -18.52 -20.18 11.13
N ASN A 102 -18.52 -20.69 12.38
CA ASN A 102 -19.22 -21.94 12.69
C ASN A 102 -19.35 -22.19 14.20
N MET A 103 -20.50 -21.86 14.80
CA MET A 103 -21.11 -22.64 15.87
C MET A 103 -22.61 -22.33 15.85
N THR A 104 -23.35 -23.16 15.13
CA THR A 104 -24.81 -23.26 15.19
C THR A 104 -25.26 -23.54 16.63
N GLN A 105 -25.86 -22.57 17.30
CA GLN A 105 -26.61 -22.80 18.53
C GLN A 105 -28.11 -22.61 18.23
N MET A 106 -28.78 -23.74 18.02
CA MET A 106 -30.23 -23.85 18.20
C MET A 106 -30.46 -24.98 19.21
N ASP A 107 -30.55 -24.61 20.48
CA ASP A 107 -31.03 -25.51 21.53
C ASP A 107 -32.55 -25.66 21.39
N GLY A 108 -32.95 -26.76 20.77
CA GLY A 108 -34.32 -27.25 20.80
C GLY A 108 -34.44 -28.45 21.72
N SER A 109 -35.27 -28.37 22.76
CA SER A 109 -36.34 -29.35 23.04
C SER A 109 -37.08 -28.99 24.33
N ALA A 110 -38.38 -28.76 24.20
CA ALA A 110 -39.34 -28.89 25.29
C ALA A 110 -39.64 -30.38 25.49
N SER A 111 -39.61 -30.88 26.73
CA SER A 111 -40.34 -32.08 27.15
C SER A 111 -40.41 -32.16 28.68
N ASP A 112 -41.59 -31.76 29.18
CA ASP A 112 -42.37 -32.42 30.24
C ASP A 112 -41.90 -33.84 30.63
N LEU A 113 -41.64 -34.11 31.92
CA LEU A 113 -42.15 -35.31 32.61
C LEU A 113 -41.82 -35.34 34.12
N LEU A 114 -42.91 -35.48 34.88
CA LEU A 114 -43.10 -35.83 36.30
C LEU A 114 -42.06 -36.78 36.92
N LEU A 115 -41.59 -36.45 38.14
CA LEU A 115 -41.77 -37.24 39.37
C LEU A 115 -41.30 -36.48 40.63
#